data_AF-A0A1I3VLM0-F1
#
_entry.id   AF-A0A1I3VLM0-F1
#
_cell.length_a   1.000
_cell.length_b   1.000
_cell.length_c   1.000
_cell.angle_alpha   90.00
_cell.angle_beta   90.00
_cell.angle_gamma   90.00
#
_symmetry.space_group_name_H-M   'P 1'
#
loop_
_entity.id
_entity.type
_entity.pdbx_description
1 polymer ?
#
loop_
_entity_poly.entity_id
_entity_poly.type
_entity_poly.pdbx_seq_one_letter_code
_entity_poly.pdbx_strand_id
1 'polypeptide(L)'
;MEFREISKRDAIHYCTWQEDHFFDRKAFGLKGDKVQRIAVAFANADGGEFVVGVSDEKESNDPSMRWKPVDKIEKFNEIIQNLSMPEPTIDYRCVFLRQKGVPGYVLHVTIEKGLQVHETSRKQVIVRNGAQSQELKGNLRIAELAYAKGQRSYEDITIPDANIDDLEASDHLREFANNLPADNIEPLDVLLKQNLVDKEWLPRVAAILLFSDNPSAILPKQCAIRIARYNTSDDDPERDDLTSDVFSIEKPIFEQIDRAYDKIVELLNVHEVWTMDGKRPMSFPKETIWELLVNAVIHRDYAISDNIFVGVFNDRIEIRSPGKLPGFVKVENILENRFSRNSKLVRLLSRYPTSPNKDLGEGVNTAFQRMMAVGKKTPEILEDGNFVKVTIRHCMDGEPIALIKMFAEKFGEISNRQARDITGIRDSSRITTIFSKLRDEGILVKDDSDLAKGIVWSLAAKL
;
A
#
# COMPACT_ATOMS: atom_id res chain seq x y z
N MET A 1 -3.38 -14.59 32.82
CA MET A 1 -1.90 -14.60 32.94
C MET A 1 -1.41 -15.84 32.23
N GLU A 2 -0.60 -15.66 31.20
CA GLU A 2 -0.04 -16.77 30.43
C GLU A 2 1.40 -17.06 30.86
N PHE A 3 1.74 -18.33 30.89
CA PHE A 3 3.07 -18.81 31.27
C PHE A 3 3.67 -19.56 30.09
N ARG A 4 4.97 -19.35 29.87
CA ARG A 4 5.74 -20.09 28.88
C ARG A 4 7.04 -20.58 29.50
N GLU A 5 7.21 -21.89 29.48
CA GLU A 5 8.47 -22.50 29.89
C GLU A 5 9.45 -22.44 28.71
N ILE A 6 10.68 -21.99 28.98
CA ILE A 6 11.71 -21.79 27.96
C ILE A 6 13.00 -22.54 28.30
N SER A 7 13.78 -22.88 27.27
CA SER A 7 15.08 -23.50 27.44
C SER A 7 16.16 -22.49 27.83
N LYS A 8 17.31 -22.97 28.29
CA LYS A 8 18.50 -22.11 28.50
C LYS A 8 18.94 -21.42 27.19
N ARG A 9 18.77 -22.09 26.05
CA ARG A 9 19.09 -21.53 24.73
C ARG A 9 18.21 -20.34 24.41
N ASP A 10 16.91 -20.43 24.69
CA ASP A 10 15.95 -19.34 24.46
C ASP A 10 16.24 -18.15 25.39
N ALA A 11 16.57 -18.42 26.66
CA ALA A 11 16.99 -17.37 27.60
C ALA A 11 18.24 -16.62 27.12
N ILE A 12 19.23 -17.35 26.59
CA ILE A 12 20.44 -16.75 25.98
C ILE A 12 20.07 -15.94 24.73
N HIS A 13 19.12 -16.41 23.91
CA HIS A 13 18.66 -15.68 22.73
C HIS A 13 18.18 -14.27 23.10
N TYR A 14 17.28 -14.12 24.08
CA TYR A 14 16.82 -12.82 24.57
C TYR A 14 17.95 -11.94 25.13
N CYS A 15 19.00 -12.56 25.70
CA CYS A 15 20.17 -11.81 26.16
C CYS A 15 21.02 -11.32 24.98
N THR A 16 21.20 -12.12 23.94
CA THR A 16 22.03 -11.76 22.77
C THR A 16 21.29 -10.94 21.72
N TRP A 17 19.96 -10.88 21.77
CA TRP A 17 19.17 -10.15 20.80
C TRP A 17 19.44 -8.65 20.94
N GLN A 18 19.96 -8.06 19.86
CA GLN A 18 20.22 -6.62 19.79
C GLN A 18 18.90 -5.84 19.81
N GLU A 19 18.89 -4.74 20.56
CA GLU A 19 17.77 -3.79 20.54
C GLU A 19 17.69 -3.13 19.16
N ASP A 20 16.49 -3.12 18.59
CA ASP A 20 16.23 -2.59 17.26
C ASP A 20 14.89 -1.84 17.22
N HIS A 21 14.30 -1.74 16.01
CA HIS A 21 13.01 -1.08 15.82
C HIS A 21 11.84 -1.80 16.49
N PHE A 22 11.94 -3.11 16.71
CA PHE A 22 10.86 -3.96 17.20
C PHE A 22 11.15 -4.58 18.57
N PHE A 23 12.41 -4.65 18.99
CA PHE A 23 12.80 -5.29 20.23
C PHE A 23 13.52 -4.35 21.21
N ASP A 24 13.19 -4.46 22.49
CA ASP A 24 13.84 -3.74 23.59
C ASP A 24 14.06 -4.65 24.81
N ARG A 25 15.19 -4.53 25.52
CA ARG A 25 15.49 -5.36 26.70
C ARG A 25 15.78 -4.49 27.90
N LYS A 26 15.20 -4.83 29.06
CA LYS A 26 15.34 -4.02 30.27
C LYS A 26 15.53 -4.88 31.51
N ALA A 27 16.40 -4.38 32.38
CA ALA A 27 16.56 -4.94 33.72
C ALA A 27 15.27 -4.74 34.53
N PHE A 28 15.08 -5.57 35.54
CA PHE A 28 14.00 -5.36 36.51
C PHE A 28 14.22 -4.05 37.29
N GLY A 29 13.13 -3.42 37.76
CA GLY A 29 13.19 -2.12 38.43
C GLY A 29 13.04 -0.92 37.49
N LEU A 30 12.48 -1.13 36.30
CA LEU A 30 12.03 -0.06 35.41
C LEU A 30 11.04 0.86 36.13
N LYS A 31 11.32 2.16 36.09
CA LYS A 31 10.36 3.18 36.54
C LYS A 31 9.14 3.21 35.61
N GLY A 32 7.97 3.49 36.17
CA GLY A 32 6.71 3.53 35.41
C GLY A 32 6.72 4.48 34.20
N ASP A 33 7.42 5.61 34.30
CA ASP A 33 7.58 6.56 33.18
C ASP A 33 8.35 5.94 31.99
N LYS A 34 9.36 5.13 32.26
CA LYS A 34 10.09 4.38 31.22
C LYS A 34 9.23 3.29 30.60
N VAL A 35 8.42 2.58 31.40
CA VAL A 35 7.49 1.57 30.88
C VAL A 35 6.50 2.22 29.91
N GLN A 36 5.83 3.30 30.35
CA GLN A 36 4.91 4.06 29.50
C GLN A 36 5.61 4.57 28.24
N ARG A 37 6.84 5.06 28.36
CA ARG A 37 7.61 5.57 27.23
C ARG A 37 7.91 4.51 26.17
N ILE A 38 8.34 3.32 26.58
CA ILE A 38 8.57 2.20 25.66
C ILE A 38 7.25 1.80 25.01
N ALA A 39 6.20 1.69 25.83
CA ALA A 39 4.92 1.20 25.39
C ALA A 39 4.22 2.11 24.37
N VAL A 40 4.18 3.41 24.67
CA VAL A 40 3.67 4.44 23.76
C VAL A 40 4.52 4.54 22.50
N ALA A 41 5.85 4.40 22.60
CA ALA A 41 6.73 4.46 21.44
C ALA A 41 6.45 3.33 20.43
N PHE A 42 6.27 2.10 20.91
CA PHE A 42 5.93 0.96 20.05
C PHE A 42 4.52 1.07 19.49
N ALA A 43 3.53 1.39 20.33
CA ALA A 43 2.15 1.58 19.88
C ALA A 43 2.05 2.71 18.84
N ASN A 44 2.83 3.79 18.98
CA ASN A 44 2.82 4.86 18.00
C ASN A 44 3.57 4.56 16.69
N ALA A 45 4.48 3.58 16.71
CA ALA A 45 5.21 3.10 15.54
C ALA A 45 4.52 1.85 14.94
N ASP A 46 5.29 0.81 14.65
CA ASP A 46 4.82 -0.43 14.02
C ASP A 46 4.55 -1.59 15.00
N GLY A 47 4.44 -1.27 16.30
CA GLY A 47 4.39 -2.26 17.36
C GLY A 47 5.77 -2.78 17.72
N GLY A 48 5.84 -3.77 18.61
CA GLY A 48 7.09 -4.36 19.03
C GLY A 48 6.95 -5.13 20.34
N GLU A 49 8.06 -5.54 20.89
CA GLU A 49 8.11 -6.30 22.11
C GLU A 49 9.29 -5.89 22.99
N PHE A 50 9.08 -6.03 24.30
CA PHE A 50 10.15 -5.83 25.25
C PHE A 50 10.12 -6.83 26.38
N VAL A 51 11.30 -7.12 26.91
CA VAL A 51 11.49 -8.06 28.02
C VAL A 51 11.98 -7.34 29.27
N VAL A 52 11.41 -7.69 30.43
CA VAL A 52 11.79 -7.17 31.73
C VAL A 52 12.33 -8.28 32.62
N GLY A 53 13.58 -8.11 33.06
CA GLY A 53 14.36 -9.13 33.76
C GLY A 53 15.59 -9.60 32.98
N VAL A 54 16.02 -8.82 31.98
CA VAL A 54 17.26 -9.06 31.22
C VAL A 54 18.14 -7.81 31.32
N SER A 55 19.33 -7.92 31.90
CA SER A 55 20.24 -6.78 32.06
C SER A 55 20.93 -6.40 30.74
N ASP A 56 21.41 -5.16 30.67
CA ASP A 56 22.12 -4.64 29.50
C ASP A 56 23.53 -5.25 29.35
N GLU A 57 24.10 -5.21 28.14
CA GLU A 57 25.47 -5.64 27.84
C GLU A 57 26.51 -4.90 28.68
N LYS A 58 26.25 -3.64 29.02
CA LYS A 58 27.13 -2.82 29.85
C LYS A 58 27.30 -3.35 31.28
N GLU A 59 26.33 -4.11 31.78
CA GLU A 59 26.38 -4.69 33.13
C GLU A 59 27.13 -6.03 33.16
N SER A 60 27.10 -6.80 32.08
CA SER A 60 27.84 -8.05 31.97
C SER A 60 28.10 -8.43 30.51
N ASN A 61 29.36 -8.66 30.17
CA ASN A 61 29.77 -9.16 28.85
C ASN A 61 29.33 -10.61 28.60
N ASP A 62 29.00 -11.39 29.64
CA ASP A 62 28.52 -12.76 29.51
C ASP A 62 26.99 -12.80 29.37
N PRO A 63 26.44 -13.21 28.20
CA PRO A 63 24.99 -13.31 28.00
C PRO A 63 24.27 -14.19 29.01
N SER A 64 24.94 -15.23 29.54
CA SER A 64 24.32 -16.15 30.50
C SER A 64 24.09 -15.52 31.88
N MET A 65 24.82 -14.45 32.20
CA MET A 65 24.71 -13.70 33.45
C MET A 65 23.68 -12.56 33.37
N ARG A 66 23.17 -12.26 32.15
CA ARG A 66 22.22 -11.17 31.91
C ARG A 66 20.76 -11.57 32.14
N TRP A 67 20.45 -12.87 32.15
CA TRP A 67 19.14 -13.37 32.54
C TRP A 67 18.96 -13.22 34.07
N LYS A 68 18.14 -12.25 34.49
CA LYS A 68 17.91 -11.87 35.89
C LYS A 68 16.42 -12.05 36.26
N PRO A 69 15.95 -13.29 36.41
CA PRO A 69 14.56 -13.59 36.73
C PRO A 69 14.20 -13.10 38.14
N VAL A 70 12.93 -12.76 38.32
CA VAL A 70 12.36 -12.24 39.56
C VAL A 70 11.54 -13.33 40.24
N ASP A 71 11.70 -13.48 41.54
CA ASP A 71 11.11 -14.55 42.37
C ASP A 71 9.58 -14.58 42.40
N LYS A 72 8.92 -13.43 42.32
CA LYS A 72 7.46 -13.28 42.47
C LYS A 72 6.85 -12.50 41.31
N ILE A 73 5.70 -12.96 40.80
CA ILE A 73 5.00 -12.31 39.69
C ILE A 73 4.39 -10.97 40.09
N GLU A 74 3.99 -10.81 41.36
CA GLU A 74 3.37 -9.60 41.90
C GLU A 74 4.31 -8.40 41.84
N LYS A 75 5.63 -8.65 41.79
CA LYS A 75 6.65 -7.61 41.59
C LYS A 75 6.57 -6.95 40.21
N PHE A 76 5.89 -7.56 39.24
CA PHE A 76 5.64 -6.96 37.93
C PHE A 76 4.33 -6.18 37.84
N ASN A 77 3.52 -6.14 38.91
CA ASN A 77 2.22 -5.44 38.89
C ASN A 77 2.37 -3.95 38.56
N GLU A 78 3.44 -3.30 39.03
CA GLU A 78 3.71 -1.89 38.69
C GLU A 78 3.92 -1.70 37.18
N ILE A 79 4.62 -2.63 36.52
CA ILE A 79 4.84 -2.58 35.07
C ILE A 79 3.51 -2.74 34.34
N ILE A 80 2.72 -3.75 34.71
CA ILE A 80 1.41 -4.02 34.09
C ILE A 80 0.47 -2.83 34.29
N GLN A 81 0.44 -2.24 35.49
CA GLN A 81 -0.38 -1.07 35.78
C GLN A 81 0.03 0.12 34.90
N ASN A 82 1.33 0.34 34.71
CA ASN A 82 1.83 1.40 33.84
C ASN A 82 1.56 1.15 32.35
N LEU A 83 1.39 -0.11 31.91
CA LEU A 83 0.96 -0.43 30.55
C LEU A 83 -0.50 -0.04 30.29
N SER A 84 -1.36 -0.02 31.32
CA SER A 84 -2.76 0.38 31.19
C SER A 84 -3.00 1.89 31.33
N MET A 85 -1.99 2.67 31.69
CA MET A 85 -2.08 4.13 31.90
C MET A 85 -2.08 5.03 30.66
N PRO A 86 -1.46 4.66 29.51
CA PRO A 86 -1.50 5.49 28.32
C PRO A 86 -2.93 5.79 27.84
N GLU A 87 -3.10 6.97 27.24
CA GLU A 87 -4.37 7.42 26.68
C GLU A 87 -4.18 7.79 25.20
N PRO A 88 -5.00 7.25 24.27
CA PRO A 88 -5.93 6.14 24.43
C PRO A 88 -5.23 4.85 24.91
N THR A 89 -5.99 3.87 25.39
CA THR A 89 -5.41 2.61 25.88
C THR A 89 -4.66 1.87 24.78
N ILE A 90 -3.51 1.31 25.12
CA ILE A 90 -2.71 0.47 24.20
C ILE A 90 -3.15 -0.99 24.27
N ASP A 91 -3.03 -1.70 23.14
CA ASP A 91 -3.22 -3.15 23.10
C ASP A 91 -1.87 -3.85 23.33
N TYR A 92 -1.85 -4.77 24.30
CA TYR A 92 -0.64 -5.48 24.70
C TYR A 92 -0.96 -6.88 25.25
N ARG A 93 0.01 -7.78 25.09
CA ARG A 93 0.00 -9.13 25.65
C ARG A 93 1.19 -9.33 26.57
N CYS A 94 0.93 -9.88 27.75
CA CYS A 94 1.96 -10.20 28.75
C CYS A 94 2.10 -11.71 28.92
N VAL A 95 3.32 -12.22 28.75
CA VAL A 95 3.68 -13.63 28.98
C VAL A 95 4.82 -13.72 29.99
N PHE A 96 4.64 -14.54 31.03
CA PHE A 96 5.71 -14.81 31.98
C PHE A 96 6.58 -15.97 31.50
N LEU A 97 7.85 -15.68 31.27
CA LEU A 97 8.86 -16.65 30.83
C LEU A 97 9.53 -17.28 32.06
N ARG A 98 9.57 -18.61 32.10
CA ARG A 98 10.27 -19.39 33.13
C ARG A 98 11.31 -20.29 32.49
N GLN A 99 12.58 -20.10 32.86
CA GLN A 99 13.65 -20.96 32.38
C GLN A 99 13.67 -22.30 33.15
N LYS A 100 13.80 -23.42 32.44
CA LYS A 100 13.99 -24.73 33.06
C LYS A 100 15.19 -24.74 34.03
N GLY A 101 14.94 -25.15 35.26
CA GLY A 101 15.97 -25.30 36.30
C GLY A 101 16.41 -23.98 36.96
N VAL A 102 15.84 -22.83 36.60
CA VAL A 102 16.14 -21.54 37.24
C VAL A 102 14.86 -20.98 37.89
N PRO A 103 14.88 -20.66 39.20
CA PRO A 103 13.71 -20.08 39.87
C PRO A 103 13.47 -18.63 39.43
N GLY A 104 12.19 -18.24 39.38
CA GLY A 104 11.74 -16.90 39.04
C GLY A 104 11.23 -16.75 37.60
N TYR A 105 10.90 -15.51 37.25
CA TYR A 105 10.17 -15.13 36.05
C TYR A 105 10.79 -13.91 35.36
N VAL A 106 10.73 -13.91 34.03
CA VAL A 106 10.97 -12.72 33.20
C VAL A 106 9.64 -12.36 32.54
N LEU A 107 9.30 -11.07 32.48
CA LEU A 107 8.08 -10.63 31.82
C LEU A 107 8.40 -10.29 30.37
N HIS A 108 7.72 -10.94 29.43
CA HIS A 108 7.72 -10.60 28.02
C HIS A 108 6.42 -9.87 27.68
N VAL A 109 6.54 -8.69 27.09
CA VAL A 109 5.42 -7.84 26.73
C VAL A 109 5.46 -7.60 25.22
N THR A 110 4.40 -7.99 24.53
CA THR A 110 4.18 -7.67 23.12
C THR A 110 3.17 -6.52 23.05
N ILE A 111 3.47 -5.51 22.25
CA ILE A 111 2.63 -4.33 22.04
C ILE A 111 2.26 -4.26 20.57
N GLU A 112 0.96 -4.23 20.32
CA GLU A 112 0.45 -4.04 18.98
C GLU A 112 0.61 -2.57 18.57
N LYS A 113 0.73 -2.33 17.26
CA LYS A 113 0.62 -0.96 16.75
C LYS A 113 -0.74 -0.37 17.15
N GLY A 114 -0.77 0.93 17.37
CA GLY A 114 -1.95 1.68 17.78
C GLY A 114 -2.69 2.29 16.60
N LEU A 115 -4.02 2.25 16.61
CA LEU A 115 -4.88 2.97 15.66
C LEU A 115 -5.01 4.47 15.96
N GLN A 116 -4.59 4.88 17.14
CA GLN A 116 -4.68 6.25 17.61
C GLN A 116 -3.29 6.73 18.04
N VAL A 117 -3.09 8.04 18.08
CA VAL A 117 -1.92 8.61 18.73
C VAL A 117 -2.08 8.39 20.22
N HIS A 118 -1.20 7.57 20.78
CA HIS A 118 -1.14 7.29 22.20
C HIS A 118 -0.23 8.30 22.89
N GLU A 119 -0.64 8.71 24.07
CA GLU A 119 0.09 9.60 24.94
C GLU A 119 0.38 8.91 26.27
N THR A 120 1.52 9.22 26.86
CA THR A 120 1.79 8.82 28.24
C THR A 120 0.87 9.58 29.21
N SER A 121 0.82 9.18 30.47
CA SER A 121 0.11 9.91 31.53
C SER A 121 0.57 11.38 31.70
N ARG A 122 1.75 11.73 31.17
CA ARG A 122 2.29 13.10 31.12
C ARG A 122 1.97 13.84 29.81
N LYS A 123 1.04 13.33 29.00
CA LYS A 123 0.65 13.90 27.70
C LYS A 123 1.81 14.02 26.70
N GLN A 124 2.74 13.06 26.77
CA GLN A 124 3.87 13.00 25.84
C GLN A 124 3.57 11.98 24.73
N VAL A 125 3.66 12.44 23.48
CA VAL A 125 3.62 11.59 22.28
C VAL A 125 5.04 11.12 21.99
N ILE A 126 5.25 9.82 21.90
CA ILE A 126 6.57 9.21 21.71
C ILE A 126 6.47 8.23 20.56
N VAL A 127 7.46 8.21 19.67
CA VAL A 127 7.52 7.34 18.50
C VAL A 127 8.85 6.60 18.49
N ARG A 128 8.84 5.32 18.12
CA ARG A 128 10.07 4.52 17.91
C ARG A 128 10.69 4.83 16.56
N ASN A 129 11.99 5.13 16.53
CA ASN A 129 12.76 5.30 15.31
C ASN A 129 14.10 4.55 15.47
N GLY A 130 14.29 3.47 14.70
CA GLY A 130 15.32 2.47 15.00
C GLY A 130 15.25 1.99 16.46
N ALA A 131 16.39 1.88 17.14
CA ALA A 131 16.46 1.48 18.55
C ALA A 131 16.11 2.60 19.56
N GLN A 132 15.74 3.80 19.10
CA GLN A 132 15.48 4.94 19.98
C GLN A 132 14.00 5.31 20.05
N SER A 133 13.51 5.59 21.27
CA SER A 133 12.20 6.19 21.50
C SER A 133 12.34 7.71 21.60
N GLN A 134 11.81 8.44 20.64
CA GLN A 134 11.91 9.91 20.54
C GLN A 134 10.57 10.57 20.83
N GLU A 135 10.59 11.66 21.59
CA GLU A 135 9.38 12.44 21.87
C GLU A 135 9.04 13.32 20.67
N LEU A 136 7.81 13.19 20.17
CA LEU A 136 7.30 13.97 19.06
C LEU A 136 6.68 15.27 19.62
N LYS A 137 7.32 16.39 19.34
CA LYS A 137 6.86 17.72 19.79
C LYS A 137 6.27 18.51 18.62
N GLY A 138 5.26 19.33 18.93
CA GLY A 138 4.62 20.25 18.01
C GLY A 138 3.33 19.69 17.40
N ASN A 139 2.31 20.55 17.34
CA ASN A 139 0.96 20.16 16.91
C ASN A 139 0.93 19.60 15.48
N LEU A 140 1.75 20.13 14.58
CA LEU A 140 1.80 19.68 13.18
C LEU A 140 2.28 18.21 13.07
N ARG A 141 3.37 17.85 13.74
CA ARG A 141 3.91 16.48 13.72
C ARG A 141 2.98 15.47 14.39
N ILE A 142 2.34 15.87 15.49
CA ILE A 142 1.34 15.03 16.17
C ILE A 142 0.13 14.82 15.25
N ALA A 143 -0.29 15.86 14.52
CA ALA A 143 -1.35 15.74 13.53
C ALA A 143 -0.94 14.80 12.37
N GLU A 144 0.27 14.91 11.84
CA GLU A 144 0.81 13.99 10.82
C GLU A 144 0.78 12.53 11.28
N LEU A 145 1.17 12.26 12.53
CA LEU A 145 1.08 10.92 13.11
C LEU A 145 -0.38 10.45 13.24
N ALA A 146 -1.29 11.33 13.63
CA ALA A 146 -2.72 11.02 13.70
C ALA A 146 -3.32 10.72 12.33
N TYR A 147 -2.89 11.42 11.27
CA TYR A 147 -3.27 11.15 9.89
C TYR A 147 -2.70 9.80 9.40
N ALA A 148 -1.42 9.53 9.67
CA ALA A 148 -0.78 8.26 9.29
C ALA A 148 -1.46 7.05 9.95
N LYS A 149 -1.92 7.21 11.19
CA LYS A 149 -2.70 6.20 11.92
C LYS A 149 -4.18 6.15 11.54
N GLY A 150 -4.66 7.12 10.76
CA GLY A 150 -6.07 7.28 10.39
C GLY A 150 -7.00 7.65 11.55
N GLN A 151 -6.45 8.17 12.65
CA GLN A 151 -7.23 8.75 13.76
C GLN A 151 -7.87 10.08 13.35
N ARG A 152 -7.22 10.82 12.46
CA ARG A 152 -7.81 11.95 11.74
C ARG A 152 -7.78 11.63 10.26
N SER A 153 -8.88 11.87 9.56
CA SER A 153 -8.88 11.82 8.10
C SER A 153 -8.60 13.22 7.57
N TYR A 154 -7.70 13.34 6.59
CA TYR A 154 -7.47 14.63 5.94
C TYR A 154 -8.75 15.12 5.23
N GLU A 155 -9.63 14.20 4.85
CA GLU A 155 -10.94 14.48 4.26
C GLU A 155 -11.86 15.29 5.19
N ASP A 156 -11.59 15.32 6.49
CA ASP A 156 -12.34 16.06 7.51
C ASP A 156 -11.88 17.50 7.73
N ILE A 157 -10.72 17.90 7.20
CA ILE A 157 -10.20 19.26 7.38
C ILE A 157 -11.11 20.25 6.67
N THR A 158 -11.40 21.36 7.33
CA THR A 158 -12.19 22.46 6.77
C THR A 158 -11.31 23.39 5.95
N ILE A 159 -11.86 23.94 4.87
CA ILE A 159 -11.16 24.83 3.94
C ILE A 159 -11.77 26.23 4.08
N PRO A 160 -11.11 27.15 4.82
CA PRO A 160 -11.65 28.49 5.06
C PRO A 160 -11.85 29.32 3.80
N ASP A 161 -11.05 29.06 2.76
CA ASP A 161 -11.09 29.79 1.49
C ASP A 161 -12.19 29.28 0.54
N ALA A 162 -12.90 28.21 0.91
CA ALA A 162 -13.98 27.65 0.08
C ALA A 162 -15.34 28.19 0.51
N ASN A 163 -16.14 28.63 -0.46
CA ASN A 163 -17.52 29.03 -0.21
C ASN A 163 -18.47 27.83 -0.37
N ILE A 164 -19.42 27.68 0.55
CA ILE A 164 -20.48 26.68 0.47
C ILE A 164 -21.44 26.95 -0.68
N ASP A 165 -21.70 28.22 -1.01
CA ASP A 165 -22.63 28.59 -2.09
C ASP A 165 -22.18 28.02 -3.44
N ASP A 166 -20.86 27.99 -3.68
CA ASP A 166 -20.27 27.41 -4.89
C ASP A 166 -20.50 25.89 -4.96
N LEU A 167 -20.45 25.21 -3.81
CA LEU A 167 -20.75 23.77 -3.73
C LEU A 167 -22.24 23.48 -3.88
N GLU A 168 -23.11 24.32 -3.30
CA GLU A 168 -24.56 24.18 -3.44
C GLU A 168 -25.01 24.42 -4.89
N ALA A 169 -24.34 25.34 -5.58
CA ALA A 169 -24.56 25.62 -6.99
C ALA A 169 -23.98 24.55 -7.94
N SER A 170 -23.11 23.67 -7.46
CA SER A 170 -22.44 22.64 -8.25
C SER A 170 -23.42 21.66 -8.89
N ASP A 171 -23.27 21.46 -10.20
CA ASP A 171 -24.03 20.45 -10.92
C ASP A 171 -23.68 19.02 -10.45
N HIS A 172 -22.44 18.79 -9.98
CA HIS A 172 -22.02 17.50 -9.44
C HIS A 172 -22.77 17.14 -8.14
N LEU A 173 -22.98 18.12 -7.26
CA LEU A 173 -23.74 17.89 -6.03
C LEU A 173 -25.23 17.66 -6.34
N ARG A 174 -25.79 18.43 -7.26
CA ARG A 174 -27.19 18.27 -7.70
C ARG A 174 -27.42 16.91 -8.36
N GLU A 175 -26.52 16.50 -9.25
CA GLU A 175 -26.58 15.18 -9.89
C GLU A 175 -26.48 14.07 -8.84
N PHE A 176 -25.55 14.18 -7.88
CA PHE A 176 -25.44 13.21 -6.79
C PHE A 176 -26.73 13.15 -5.94
N ALA A 177 -27.28 14.30 -5.57
CA ALA A 177 -28.51 14.39 -4.76
C ALA A 177 -29.72 13.77 -5.47
N ASN A 178 -29.89 14.05 -6.77
CA ASN A 178 -30.98 13.51 -7.59
C ASN A 178 -30.90 11.99 -7.79
N ASN A 179 -29.72 11.41 -7.66
CA ASN A 179 -29.46 9.99 -7.82
C ASN A 179 -29.60 9.18 -6.52
N LEU A 180 -29.80 9.86 -5.38
CA LEU A 180 -30.05 9.19 -4.11
C LEU A 180 -31.49 8.63 -4.07
N PRO A 181 -31.74 7.56 -3.32
CA PRO A 181 -33.02 6.84 -3.33
C PRO A 181 -34.20 7.58 -2.66
N ALA A 182 -34.01 8.82 -2.20
CA ALA A 182 -35.07 9.59 -1.56
C ALA A 182 -35.50 10.76 -2.47
N ASP A 183 -36.80 11.06 -2.46
CA ASP A 183 -37.36 12.12 -3.30
C ASP A 183 -36.98 13.52 -2.80
N ASN A 184 -36.74 14.45 -3.73
CA ASN A 184 -36.51 15.88 -3.49
C ASN A 184 -35.44 16.18 -2.41
N ILE A 185 -34.27 15.55 -2.54
CA ILE A 185 -33.14 15.88 -1.64
C ILE A 185 -32.52 17.20 -2.08
N GLU A 186 -32.60 18.20 -1.21
CA GLU A 186 -31.89 19.46 -1.41
C GLU A 186 -30.36 19.26 -1.34
N PRO A 187 -29.57 19.88 -2.24
CA PRO A 187 -28.10 19.77 -2.24
C PRO A 187 -27.47 20.08 -0.87
N LEU A 188 -27.92 21.15 -0.22
CA LEU A 188 -27.43 21.56 1.11
C LEU A 188 -27.65 20.47 2.18
N ASP A 189 -28.78 19.77 2.09
CA ASP A 189 -29.12 18.66 2.98
C ASP A 189 -28.13 17.50 2.86
N VAL A 190 -27.62 17.23 1.65
CA VAL A 190 -26.56 16.24 1.42
C VAL A 190 -25.29 16.67 2.15
N LEU A 191 -24.87 17.93 1.99
CA LEU A 191 -23.65 18.45 2.61
C LEU A 191 -23.71 18.33 4.15
N LEU A 192 -24.85 18.66 4.75
CA LEU A 192 -25.04 18.59 6.20
C LEU A 192 -25.15 17.14 6.71
N LYS A 193 -26.04 16.33 6.13
CA LYS A 193 -26.31 14.95 6.59
C LYS A 193 -25.10 14.03 6.39
N GLN A 194 -24.25 14.33 5.42
CA GLN A 194 -23.00 13.59 5.19
C GLN A 194 -21.79 14.15 5.95
N ASN A 195 -22.00 15.18 6.78
CA ASN A 195 -20.96 15.88 7.54
C ASN A 195 -19.83 16.38 6.62
N LEU A 196 -20.18 16.96 5.47
CA LEU A 196 -19.24 17.53 4.49
C LEU A 196 -18.95 19.00 4.74
N VAL A 197 -19.69 19.62 5.66
CA VAL A 197 -19.54 21.00 6.12
C VAL A 197 -19.50 20.98 7.65
N ASP A 198 -18.78 21.92 8.28
CA ASP A 198 -18.75 22.07 9.74
C ASP A 198 -19.91 22.93 10.27
N LYS A 199 -19.84 23.32 11.56
CA LYS A 199 -20.92 24.11 12.20
C LYS A 199 -20.87 25.58 11.80
N GLU A 200 -19.72 26.03 11.31
CA GLU A 200 -19.41 27.36 10.85
C GLU A 200 -19.65 27.52 9.33
N TRP A 201 -20.26 26.51 8.70
CA TRP A 201 -20.55 26.43 7.27
C TRP A 201 -19.32 26.33 6.37
N LEU A 202 -18.16 25.94 6.92
CA LEU A 202 -16.94 25.74 6.14
C LEU A 202 -16.94 24.35 5.48
N PRO A 203 -16.74 24.27 4.16
CA PRO A 203 -16.59 23.00 3.47
C PRO A 203 -15.39 22.20 3.97
N ARG A 204 -15.56 20.88 4.08
CA ARG A 204 -14.47 19.96 4.32
C ARG A 204 -13.79 19.55 3.01
N VAL A 205 -12.55 19.10 3.07
CA VAL A 205 -11.80 18.57 1.93
C VAL A 205 -12.61 17.54 1.14
N ALA A 206 -13.32 16.62 1.81
CA ALA A 206 -14.18 15.65 1.15
C ALA A 206 -15.25 16.29 0.25
N ALA A 207 -15.85 17.41 0.68
CA ALA A 207 -16.87 18.12 -0.09
C ALA A 207 -16.28 18.70 -1.38
N ILE A 208 -15.11 19.35 -1.24
CA ILE A 208 -14.39 19.95 -2.36
C ILE A 208 -13.98 18.86 -3.36
N LEU A 209 -13.38 17.76 -2.90
CA LEU A 209 -12.95 16.67 -3.76
C LEU A 209 -14.10 16.00 -4.51
N LEU A 210 -15.27 15.87 -3.89
CA LEU A 210 -16.41 15.18 -4.49
C LEU A 210 -17.23 16.07 -5.42
N PHE A 211 -17.36 17.36 -5.10
CA PHE A 211 -18.40 18.20 -5.70
C PHE A 211 -17.92 19.54 -6.24
N SER A 212 -16.69 19.98 -5.96
CA SER A 212 -16.18 21.20 -6.60
C SER A 212 -15.81 20.92 -8.06
N ASP A 213 -16.19 21.83 -8.97
CA ASP A 213 -15.87 21.73 -10.40
C ASP A 213 -14.37 21.64 -10.69
N ASN A 214 -13.54 22.28 -9.85
CA ASN A 214 -12.10 22.19 -9.89
C ASN A 214 -11.51 22.17 -8.46
N PRO A 215 -11.40 20.98 -7.85
CA PRO A 215 -10.84 20.83 -6.51
C PRO A 215 -9.39 21.30 -6.41
N SER A 216 -8.62 21.21 -7.51
CA SER A 216 -7.19 21.57 -7.52
C SER A 216 -6.96 23.09 -7.43
N ALA A 217 -7.95 23.90 -7.81
CA ALA A 217 -7.89 25.36 -7.67
C ALA A 217 -8.11 25.82 -6.21
N ILE A 218 -8.87 25.06 -5.43
CA ILE A 218 -9.27 25.41 -4.06
C ILE A 218 -8.34 24.77 -3.04
N LEU A 219 -7.97 23.50 -3.26
CA LEU A 219 -7.13 22.77 -2.31
C LEU A 219 -5.67 23.23 -2.42
N PRO A 220 -5.01 23.53 -1.30
CA PRO A 220 -3.60 23.91 -1.29
C PRO A 220 -2.67 22.74 -1.65
N LYS A 221 -3.20 21.51 -1.70
CA LYS A 221 -2.47 20.28 -2.01
C LYS A 221 -2.92 19.79 -3.39
N GLN A 222 -1.96 19.39 -4.21
CA GLN A 222 -2.24 18.75 -5.49
C GLN A 222 -3.13 17.51 -5.28
N CYS A 223 -4.16 17.34 -6.10
CA CYS A 223 -5.15 16.26 -5.97
C CYS A 223 -5.67 15.77 -7.33
N ALA A 224 -4.95 16.04 -8.42
CA ALA A 224 -5.28 15.61 -9.75
C ALA A 224 -4.80 14.17 -10.00
N ILE A 225 -5.30 13.58 -11.09
CA ILE A 225 -4.71 12.39 -11.71
C ILE A 225 -3.91 12.84 -12.93
N ARG A 226 -2.60 12.61 -12.90
CA ARG A 226 -1.70 12.88 -14.01
C ARG A 226 -1.41 11.58 -14.74
N ILE A 227 -1.57 11.60 -16.06
CA ILE A 227 -1.38 10.43 -16.93
C ILE A 227 -0.32 10.77 -17.95
N ALA A 228 0.66 9.89 -18.12
CA ALA A 228 1.73 10.07 -19.09
C ALA A 228 2.01 8.76 -19.84
N ARG A 229 2.32 8.89 -21.13
CA ARG A 229 2.74 7.79 -21.98
C ARG A 229 4.26 7.75 -22.10
N TYR A 230 4.82 6.56 -21.94
CA TYR A 230 6.22 6.28 -22.18
C TYR A 230 6.37 5.25 -23.29
N ASN A 231 7.24 5.54 -24.26
CA ASN A 231 7.55 4.64 -25.37
C ASN A 231 8.72 3.70 -25.07
N THR A 232 8.78 3.18 -23.84
CA THR A 232 9.79 2.21 -23.41
C THR A 232 9.18 1.04 -22.66
N SER A 233 9.96 -0.05 -22.57
CA SER A 233 9.72 -1.19 -21.69
C SER A 233 10.73 -1.26 -20.55
N ASP A 234 11.67 -0.33 -20.46
CA ASP A 234 12.71 -0.31 -19.43
C ASP A 234 12.12 0.06 -18.05
N ASP A 235 12.80 -0.38 -16.98
CA ASP A 235 12.40 -0.09 -15.60
C ASP A 235 12.69 1.36 -15.20
N ASP A 236 13.78 1.90 -15.71
CA ASP A 236 14.22 3.28 -15.50
C ASP A 236 14.06 4.07 -16.81
N PRO A 237 12.86 4.63 -17.08
CA PRO A 237 12.61 5.37 -18.31
C PRO A 237 13.47 6.65 -18.35
N GLU A 238 14.06 6.91 -19.52
CA GLU A 238 14.78 8.16 -19.76
C GLU A 238 13.80 9.27 -20.15
N ARG A 239 14.27 10.53 -20.12
CA ARG A 239 13.41 11.67 -20.48
C ARG A 239 12.93 11.61 -21.92
N ASP A 240 13.74 11.05 -22.82
CA ASP A 240 13.42 10.92 -24.24
C ASP A 240 12.35 9.84 -24.51
N ASP A 241 12.09 8.96 -23.54
CA ASP A 241 11.01 7.96 -23.64
C ASP A 241 9.63 8.57 -23.38
N LEU A 242 9.56 9.73 -22.71
CA LEU A 242 8.31 10.42 -22.41
C LEU A 242 7.75 11.06 -23.69
N THR A 243 6.53 10.69 -24.07
CA THR A 243 5.87 11.30 -25.23
C THR A 243 5.24 12.65 -24.87
N SER A 244 4.75 13.37 -25.89
CA SER A 244 3.94 14.59 -25.68
C SER A 244 2.58 14.34 -25.02
N ASP A 245 2.19 13.08 -24.86
CA ASP A 245 0.89 12.66 -24.34
C ASP A 245 0.91 12.69 -22.80
N VAL A 246 0.86 13.91 -22.25
CA VAL A 246 0.78 14.17 -20.81
C VAL A 246 -0.51 14.90 -20.49
N PHE A 247 -1.32 14.32 -19.59
CA PHE A 247 -2.64 14.82 -19.23
C PHE A 247 -2.74 15.03 -17.72
N SER A 248 -3.44 16.08 -17.31
CA SER A 248 -3.80 16.36 -15.91
C SER A 248 -5.32 16.45 -15.83
N ILE A 249 -5.93 15.68 -14.93
CA ILE A 249 -7.38 15.65 -14.75
C ILE A 249 -7.70 16.27 -13.40
N GLU A 250 -8.16 17.51 -13.42
CA GLU A 250 -8.39 18.39 -12.26
C GLU A 250 -9.89 18.57 -11.97
N LYS A 251 -10.64 17.48 -12.07
CA LYS A 251 -12.11 17.44 -11.89
C LYS A 251 -12.49 16.91 -10.50
N PRO A 252 -13.77 16.90 -10.10
CA PRO A 252 -14.18 16.14 -8.91
C PRO A 252 -13.91 14.64 -9.08
N ILE A 253 -13.71 13.94 -7.97
CA ILE A 253 -13.16 12.57 -7.93
C ILE A 253 -13.93 11.59 -8.83
N PHE A 254 -15.25 11.67 -8.85
CA PHE A 254 -16.08 10.78 -9.67
C PHE A 254 -15.68 10.89 -11.16
N GLU A 255 -15.63 12.12 -11.69
CA GLU A 255 -15.16 12.35 -13.06
C GLU A 255 -13.67 12.10 -13.25
N GLN A 256 -12.82 12.33 -12.24
CA GLN A 256 -11.40 12.02 -12.35
C GLN A 256 -11.20 10.54 -12.68
N ILE A 257 -11.92 9.65 -12.00
CA ILE A 257 -11.84 8.20 -12.19
C ILE A 257 -12.29 7.82 -13.61
N ASP A 258 -13.48 8.28 -14.03
CA ASP A 258 -14.03 7.97 -15.36
C ASP A 258 -13.09 8.45 -16.48
N ARG A 259 -12.73 9.73 -16.46
CA ARG A 259 -11.87 10.34 -17.48
C ARG A 259 -10.47 9.73 -17.48
N ALA A 260 -9.94 9.37 -16.31
CA ALA A 260 -8.64 8.71 -16.23
C ALA A 260 -8.69 7.31 -16.83
N TYR A 261 -9.74 6.53 -16.53
CA TYR A 261 -9.93 5.22 -17.13
C TYR A 261 -10.00 5.30 -18.65
N ASP A 262 -10.85 6.18 -19.20
CA ASP A 262 -10.99 6.37 -20.64
C ASP A 262 -9.67 6.76 -21.29
N LYS A 263 -8.92 7.65 -20.65
CA LYS A 263 -7.62 8.09 -21.17
C LYS A 263 -6.56 6.98 -21.12
N ILE A 264 -6.54 6.16 -20.06
CA ILE A 264 -5.67 4.98 -20.01
C ILE A 264 -5.99 4.04 -21.18
N VAL A 265 -7.27 3.76 -21.43
CA VAL A 265 -7.70 2.88 -22.53
C VAL A 265 -7.30 3.47 -23.89
N GLU A 266 -7.45 4.77 -24.09
CA GLU A 266 -6.99 5.45 -25.30
C GLU A 266 -5.48 5.25 -25.53
N LEU A 267 -4.67 5.45 -24.49
CA LEU A 267 -3.21 5.32 -24.56
C LEU A 267 -2.74 3.87 -24.78
N LEU A 268 -3.49 2.88 -24.28
CA LEU A 268 -3.21 1.46 -24.53
C LEU A 268 -3.41 1.07 -26.00
N ASN A 269 -4.28 1.79 -26.72
CA ASN A 269 -4.55 1.54 -28.14
C ASN A 269 -3.47 2.10 -29.09
N VAL A 270 -2.52 2.90 -28.58
CA VAL A 270 -1.46 3.52 -29.38
C VAL A 270 -0.36 2.53 -29.80
N HIS A 271 -0.09 1.52 -28.97
CA HIS A 271 1.00 0.57 -29.21
C HIS A 271 0.49 -0.88 -29.26
N GLU A 272 0.89 -1.61 -30.30
CA GLU A 272 0.57 -3.02 -30.46
C GLU A 272 1.69 -3.92 -29.94
N VAL A 273 1.30 -4.99 -29.25
CA VAL A 273 2.17 -6.02 -28.69
C VAL A 273 1.81 -7.38 -29.27
N TRP A 274 2.76 -8.31 -29.25
CA TRP A 274 2.47 -9.70 -29.61
C TRP A 274 1.77 -10.44 -28.48
N THR A 275 0.62 -11.01 -28.79
CA THR A 275 -0.17 -11.84 -27.87
C THR A 275 -0.27 -13.26 -28.42
N MET A 276 -0.81 -14.19 -27.62
CA MET A 276 -1.13 -15.53 -28.09
C MET A 276 -2.17 -15.54 -29.24
N ASP A 277 -2.87 -14.42 -29.51
CA ASP A 277 -3.85 -14.28 -30.59
C ASP A 277 -3.39 -13.33 -31.71
N GLY A 278 -2.08 -13.12 -31.78
CA GLY A 278 -1.41 -12.30 -32.79
C GLY A 278 -1.10 -10.90 -32.27
N LYS A 279 -0.68 -10.03 -33.20
CA LYS A 279 -0.34 -8.64 -32.90
C LYS A 279 -1.62 -7.83 -32.64
N ARG A 280 -1.76 -7.29 -31.44
CA ARG A 280 -2.95 -6.54 -30.99
C ARG A 280 -2.55 -5.42 -30.03
N PRO A 281 -3.39 -4.40 -29.83
CA PRO A 281 -3.21 -3.47 -28.73
C PRO A 281 -3.12 -4.17 -27.38
N MET A 282 -2.41 -3.54 -26.45
CA MET A 282 -2.32 -4.03 -25.08
C MET A 282 -3.71 -4.04 -24.44
N SER A 283 -4.09 -5.18 -23.88
CA SER A 283 -5.37 -5.34 -23.20
C SER A 283 -5.20 -5.84 -21.77
N PHE A 284 -6.03 -5.29 -20.89
CA PHE A 284 -6.22 -5.71 -19.51
C PHE A 284 -7.72 -5.81 -19.23
N PRO A 285 -8.15 -6.64 -18.28
CA PRO A 285 -9.54 -6.63 -17.82
C PRO A 285 -9.92 -5.22 -17.35
N LYS A 286 -11.08 -4.73 -17.80
CA LYS A 286 -11.62 -3.41 -17.43
C LYS A 286 -11.64 -3.27 -15.91
N GLU A 287 -12.14 -4.29 -15.22
CA GLU A 287 -12.25 -4.34 -13.77
C GLU A 287 -10.89 -4.19 -13.08
N THR A 288 -9.81 -4.73 -13.64
CA THR A 288 -8.48 -4.62 -13.05
C THR A 288 -7.99 -3.18 -13.05
N ILE A 289 -8.07 -2.48 -14.19
CA ILE A 289 -7.66 -1.07 -14.27
C ILE A 289 -8.56 -0.21 -13.38
N TRP A 290 -9.87 -0.41 -13.49
CA TRP A 290 -10.88 0.33 -12.76
C TRP A 290 -10.68 0.23 -11.24
N GLU A 291 -10.61 -0.99 -10.69
CA GLU A 291 -10.47 -1.21 -9.26
C GLU A 291 -9.16 -0.64 -8.72
N LEU A 292 -8.05 -0.80 -9.44
CA LEU A 292 -6.75 -0.27 -9.00
C LEU A 292 -6.70 1.26 -9.05
N LEU A 293 -7.32 1.87 -10.07
CA LEU A 293 -7.44 3.32 -10.17
C LEU A 293 -8.31 3.90 -9.04
N VAL A 294 -9.49 3.30 -8.81
CA VAL A 294 -10.40 3.69 -7.72
C VAL A 294 -9.70 3.55 -6.37
N ASN A 295 -9.00 2.44 -6.12
CA ASN A 295 -8.24 2.23 -4.88
C ASN A 295 -7.15 3.29 -4.69
N ALA A 296 -6.44 3.65 -5.77
CA ALA A 296 -5.44 4.71 -5.72
C ALA A 296 -6.05 6.07 -5.30
N VAL A 297 -7.28 6.36 -5.70
CA VAL A 297 -8.00 7.61 -5.36
C VAL A 297 -8.56 7.60 -3.93
N ILE A 298 -9.25 6.53 -3.54
CA ILE A 298 -9.93 6.46 -2.24
C ILE A 298 -8.96 6.20 -1.07
N HIS A 299 -7.79 5.60 -1.31
CA HIS A 299 -6.77 5.40 -0.28
C HIS A 299 -5.61 6.41 -0.35
N ARG A 300 -5.67 7.39 -1.27
CA ARG A 300 -4.69 8.48 -1.36
C ARG A 300 -4.56 9.23 -0.04
N ASP A 301 -3.33 9.58 0.34
CA ASP A 301 -3.09 10.56 1.39
C ASP A 301 -3.24 12.00 0.84
N TYR A 302 -4.39 12.61 1.10
CA TYR A 302 -4.70 13.96 0.64
C TYR A 302 -3.92 15.07 1.37
N ALA A 303 -3.18 14.74 2.44
CA ALA A 303 -2.28 15.69 3.10
C ALA A 303 -1.01 15.97 2.29
N ILE A 304 -0.63 15.03 1.41
CA ILE A 304 0.57 15.12 0.59
C ILE A 304 0.29 15.97 -0.65
N SER A 305 1.18 16.92 -0.94
CA SER A 305 1.10 17.79 -2.12
C SER A 305 1.73 17.14 -3.35
N ASP A 306 1.13 16.07 -3.86
CA ASP A 306 1.53 15.43 -5.12
C ASP A 306 0.32 14.79 -5.81
N ASN A 307 0.36 14.57 -7.11
CA ASN A 307 -0.75 13.96 -7.85
C ASN A 307 -0.69 12.43 -7.81
N ILE A 308 -1.83 11.79 -8.07
CA ILE A 308 -1.77 10.38 -8.50
C ILE A 308 -1.13 10.38 -9.87
N PHE A 309 -0.12 9.55 -10.06
CA PHE A 309 0.57 9.43 -11.33
C PHE A 309 0.27 8.08 -11.97
N VAL A 310 -0.17 8.10 -13.23
CA VAL A 310 -0.39 6.91 -14.04
C VAL A 310 0.57 6.94 -15.23
N GLY A 311 1.52 6.01 -15.24
CA GLY A 311 2.42 5.78 -16.37
C GLY A 311 1.92 4.63 -17.24
N VAL A 312 1.72 4.88 -18.53
CA VAL A 312 1.36 3.84 -19.51
C VAL A 312 2.59 3.54 -20.37
N PHE A 313 3.12 2.33 -20.28
CA PHE A 313 4.37 1.88 -20.93
C PHE A 313 4.08 0.87 -22.05
N ASN A 314 5.10 0.49 -22.83
CA ASN A 314 4.94 -0.49 -23.91
C ASN A 314 4.54 -1.89 -23.43
N ASP A 315 4.77 -2.20 -22.15
CA ASP A 315 4.53 -3.53 -21.57
C ASP A 315 3.73 -3.52 -20.24
N ARG A 316 3.39 -2.34 -19.69
CA ARG A 316 2.74 -2.23 -18.38
C ARG A 316 1.98 -0.93 -18.16
N ILE A 317 1.15 -0.91 -17.13
CA ILE A 317 0.62 0.30 -16.50
C ILE A 317 1.20 0.39 -15.09
N GLU A 318 1.63 1.59 -14.70
CA GLU A 318 2.04 1.89 -13.33
C GLU A 318 1.13 2.95 -12.74
N ILE A 319 0.54 2.68 -11.58
CA ILE A 319 -0.27 3.64 -10.82
C ILE A 319 0.46 3.93 -9.52
N ARG A 320 0.84 5.20 -9.31
CA ARG A 320 1.55 5.65 -8.12
C ARG A 320 0.66 6.62 -7.34
N SER A 321 0.22 6.21 -6.16
CA SER A 321 -0.63 7.01 -5.28
C SER A 321 0.17 7.59 -4.10
N PRO A 322 0.01 8.88 -3.77
CA PRO A 322 0.65 9.49 -2.61
C PRO A 322 0.24 8.86 -1.28
N GLY A 323 1.24 8.66 -0.42
CA GLY A 323 1.11 8.10 0.92
C GLY A 323 1.56 6.64 0.99
N LYS A 324 1.74 6.17 2.23
CA LYS A 324 2.05 4.77 2.53
C LYS A 324 0.79 3.91 2.66
N LEU A 325 0.94 2.60 2.83
CA LEU A 325 -0.18 1.76 3.21
C LEU A 325 -0.75 2.21 4.58
N PRO A 326 -2.08 2.33 4.72
CA PRO A 326 -2.67 2.94 5.90
C PRO A 326 -2.69 1.98 7.11
N GLY A 327 -2.51 2.52 8.32
CA GLY A 327 -2.65 1.75 9.56
C GLY A 327 -1.69 0.56 9.66
N PHE A 328 -2.22 -0.66 9.82
CA PHE A 328 -1.45 -1.92 9.89
C PHE A 328 -1.36 -2.68 8.56
N VAL A 329 -1.84 -2.06 7.48
CA VAL A 329 -1.83 -2.69 6.18
C VAL A 329 -0.38 -2.78 5.71
N LYS A 330 0.03 -3.99 5.35
CA LYS A 330 1.30 -4.31 4.73
C LYS A 330 1.03 -4.94 3.37
N VAL A 331 2.04 -4.98 2.51
CA VAL A 331 1.91 -5.58 1.18
C VAL A 331 1.43 -7.03 1.26
N GLU A 332 1.83 -7.76 2.30
CA GLU A 332 1.48 -9.18 2.48
C GLU A 332 0.04 -9.39 2.94
N ASN A 333 -0.60 -8.41 3.60
CA ASN A 333 -1.94 -8.55 4.19
C ASN A 333 -2.99 -7.64 3.52
N ILE A 334 -2.62 -6.91 2.47
CA ILE A 334 -3.49 -5.92 1.81
C ILE A 334 -4.79 -6.53 1.25
N LEU A 335 -4.75 -7.81 0.89
CA LEU A 335 -5.90 -8.54 0.35
C LEU A 335 -6.91 -8.97 1.44
N GLU A 336 -6.48 -8.96 2.70
CA GLU A 336 -7.26 -9.42 3.86
C GLU A 336 -7.76 -8.25 4.72
N ASN A 337 -7.22 -7.05 4.52
CA ASN A 337 -7.52 -5.88 5.33
C ASN A 337 -8.56 -4.96 4.67
N ARG A 338 -9.40 -4.32 5.48
CA ARG A 338 -10.50 -3.44 5.03
C ARG A 338 -10.34 -2.00 5.51
N PHE A 339 -9.15 -1.62 5.97
CA PHE A 339 -8.92 -0.28 6.50
C PHE A 339 -9.05 0.80 5.41
N SER A 340 -9.91 1.79 5.63
CA SER A 340 -10.08 2.93 4.73
C SER A 340 -9.47 4.20 5.32
N ARG A 341 -8.61 4.86 4.55
CA ARG A 341 -8.02 6.16 4.91
C ARG A 341 -9.05 7.29 4.76
N ASN A 342 -9.87 7.24 3.72
CA ASN A 342 -10.87 8.26 3.40
C ASN A 342 -12.26 7.63 3.39
N SER A 343 -12.77 7.37 4.60
CA SER A 343 -14.05 6.68 4.83
C SER A 343 -15.25 7.38 4.20
N LYS A 344 -15.27 8.72 4.15
CA LYS A 344 -16.36 9.46 3.51
C LYS A 344 -16.30 9.35 2.00
N LEU A 345 -15.11 9.49 1.41
CA LEU A 345 -14.94 9.28 -0.03
C LEU A 345 -15.41 7.87 -0.44
N VAL A 346 -14.97 6.84 0.28
CA VAL A 346 -15.40 5.45 0.05
C VAL A 346 -16.93 5.31 0.12
N ARG A 347 -17.55 5.82 1.19
CA ARG A 347 -18.99 5.69 1.41
C ARG A 347 -19.83 6.49 0.42
N LEU A 348 -19.35 7.66 -0.01
CA LEU A 348 -20.11 8.54 -0.90
C LEU A 348 -19.97 8.14 -2.35
N LEU A 349 -18.78 7.72 -2.79
CA LEU A 349 -18.59 7.16 -4.13
C LEU A 349 -19.43 5.90 -4.33
N SER A 350 -19.59 5.07 -3.29
CA SER A 350 -20.38 3.84 -3.42
C SER A 350 -21.87 4.08 -3.66
N ARG A 351 -22.36 5.32 -3.43
CA ARG A 351 -23.77 5.74 -3.61
C ARG A 351 -24.08 6.32 -4.98
N TYR A 352 -23.08 6.52 -5.85
CA TYR A 352 -23.35 6.89 -7.23
C TYR A 352 -24.05 5.74 -7.97
N PRO A 353 -24.91 6.01 -8.98
CA PRO A 353 -25.59 4.97 -9.76
C PRO A 353 -24.60 4.00 -10.43
N THR A 354 -23.54 4.55 -11.04
CA THR A 354 -22.39 3.81 -11.56
C THR A 354 -21.29 3.77 -10.51
N SER A 355 -21.65 3.26 -9.33
CA SER A 355 -20.81 3.14 -8.14
C SER A 355 -19.36 2.72 -8.47
N PRO A 356 -18.37 3.62 -8.33
CA PRO A 356 -16.98 3.32 -8.65
C PRO A 356 -16.38 2.26 -7.72
N ASN A 357 -16.88 2.19 -6.47
CA ASN A 357 -16.45 1.22 -5.47
C ASN A 357 -17.67 0.61 -4.78
N LYS A 358 -17.61 -0.70 -4.49
CA LYS A 358 -18.73 -1.40 -3.83
C LYS A 358 -18.75 -1.27 -2.30
N ASP A 359 -17.72 -0.67 -1.69
CA ASP A 359 -17.54 -0.60 -0.22
C ASP A 359 -17.53 -1.98 0.47
N LEU A 360 -17.17 -3.04 -0.26
CA LEU A 360 -17.13 -4.42 0.23
C LEU A 360 -15.73 -4.92 0.55
N GLY A 361 -14.68 -4.13 0.34
CA GLY A 361 -13.28 -4.55 0.54
C GLY A 361 -12.82 -5.67 -0.40
N GLU A 362 -13.54 -5.91 -1.50
CA GLU A 362 -13.25 -6.98 -2.47
C GLU A 362 -12.61 -6.48 -3.77
N GLY A 363 -12.42 -5.16 -3.91
CA GLY A 363 -11.98 -4.53 -5.16
C GLY A 363 -10.60 -5.03 -5.62
N VAL A 364 -9.61 -5.00 -4.73
CA VAL A 364 -8.25 -5.49 -5.05
C VAL A 364 -8.26 -7.00 -5.35
N ASN A 365 -9.02 -7.79 -4.60
CA ASN A 365 -9.19 -9.22 -4.87
C ASN A 365 -9.79 -9.47 -6.26
N THR A 366 -10.77 -8.66 -6.67
CA THR A 366 -11.37 -8.71 -8.01
C THR A 366 -10.33 -8.42 -9.09
N ALA A 367 -9.49 -7.40 -8.90
CA ALA A 367 -8.44 -7.06 -9.86
C ALA A 367 -7.47 -8.23 -10.09
N PHE A 368 -7.08 -8.94 -9.03
CA PHE A 368 -6.20 -10.11 -9.09
C PHE A 368 -6.90 -11.30 -9.75
N GLN A 369 -8.13 -11.61 -9.34
CA GLN A 369 -8.92 -12.70 -9.91
C GLN A 369 -9.15 -12.54 -11.42
N ARG A 370 -9.42 -11.31 -11.87
CA ARG A 370 -9.65 -11.01 -13.29
C ARG A 370 -8.39 -11.18 -14.13
N MET A 371 -7.21 -10.81 -13.62
CA MET A 371 -5.94 -11.06 -14.29
C MET A 371 -5.66 -12.56 -14.42
N MET A 372 -5.86 -13.33 -13.35
CA MET A 372 -5.71 -14.79 -13.36
C MET A 372 -6.69 -15.45 -14.34
N ALA A 373 -7.94 -14.98 -14.40
CA ALA A 373 -8.96 -15.54 -15.30
C ALA A 373 -8.60 -15.39 -16.79
N VAL A 374 -7.83 -14.35 -17.16
CA VAL A 374 -7.31 -14.16 -18.52
C VAL A 374 -5.90 -14.72 -18.72
N GLY A 375 -5.38 -15.48 -17.73
CA GLY A 375 -4.06 -16.11 -17.77
C GLY A 375 -2.89 -15.13 -17.74
N LYS A 376 -3.09 -13.91 -17.23
CA LYS A 376 -2.03 -12.90 -17.09
C LYS A 376 -1.50 -12.85 -15.66
N LYS A 377 -0.27 -12.39 -15.49
CA LYS A 377 0.31 -12.18 -14.16
C LYS A 377 -0.52 -11.21 -13.33
N THR A 378 -0.63 -11.46 -12.03
CA THR A 378 -1.34 -10.56 -11.11
C THR A 378 -0.60 -9.23 -10.95
N PRO A 379 -1.30 -8.16 -10.53
CA PRO A 379 -0.67 -6.88 -10.24
C PRO A 379 0.39 -6.99 -9.13
N GLU A 380 1.46 -6.21 -9.25
CA GLU A 380 2.52 -6.08 -8.25
C GLU A 380 2.28 -4.81 -7.43
N ILE A 381 2.19 -4.92 -6.10
CA ILE A 381 1.98 -3.78 -5.19
C ILE A 381 3.25 -3.58 -4.35
N LEU A 382 3.78 -2.36 -4.32
CA LEU A 382 4.99 -2.00 -3.59
C LEU A 382 4.78 -0.69 -2.84
N GLU A 383 5.32 -0.60 -1.63
CA GLU A 383 5.49 0.69 -0.93
C GLU A 383 6.84 1.29 -1.34
N ASP A 384 6.82 2.36 -2.13
CA ASP A 384 7.98 3.05 -2.67
C ASP A 384 8.15 4.41 -1.98
N GLY A 385 8.97 4.43 -0.92
CA GLY A 385 9.21 5.64 -0.13
C GLY A 385 7.94 6.15 0.55
N ASN A 386 7.34 7.21 0.01
CA ASN A 386 6.08 7.80 0.50
C ASN A 386 4.92 7.63 -0.50
N PHE A 387 4.99 6.60 -1.33
CA PHE A 387 3.99 6.27 -2.33
C PHE A 387 3.64 4.79 -2.27
N VAL A 388 2.43 4.45 -2.67
CA VAL A 388 2.07 3.09 -3.05
C VAL A 388 2.11 3.00 -4.58
N LYS A 389 2.95 2.12 -5.11
CA LYS A 389 3.08 1.84 -6.54
C LYS A 389 2.41 0.49 -6.86
N VAL A 390 1.49 0.50 -7.80
CA VAL A 390 0.89 -0.71 -8.37
C VAL A 390 1.29 -0.84 -9.82
N THR A 391 1.80 -2.01 -10.20
CA THR A 391 2.24 -2.31 -11.57
C THR A 391 1.40 -3.43 -12.16
N ILE A 392 0.80 -3.18 -13.32
CA ILE A 392 0.00 -4.15 -14.09
C ILE A 392 0.78 -4.49 -15.36
N ARG A 393 1.34 -5.69 -15.44
CA ARG A 393 2.19 -6.12 -16.58
C ARG A 393 1.38 -6.87 -17.63
N HIS A 394 1.61 -6.55 -18.90
CA HIS A 394 1.04 -7.31 -20.01
C HIS A 394 1.91 -8.54 -20.33
N CYS A 395 1.83 -9.55 -19.47
CA CYS A 395 2.52 -10.83 -19.69
C CYS A 395 1.68 -12.00 -19.18
N MET A 396 1.87 -13.17 -19.79
CA MET A 396 1.17 -14.39 -19.40
C MET A 396 1.74 -14.93 -18.08
N ASP A 397 0.87 -15.52 -17.27
CA ASP A 397 1.27 -16.27 -16.08
C ASP A 397 1.61 -17.71 -16.49
N GLY A 398 2.91 -18.01 -16.57
CA GLY A 398 3.38 -19.32 -16.99
C GLY A 398 4.90 -19.40 -17.15
N GLU A 399 5.41 -20.63 -17.28
CA GLU A 399 6.83 -20.82 -17.50
C GLU A 399 7.25 -20.29 -18.88
N PRO A 400 8.32 -19.48 -18.98
CA PRO A 400 8.77 -18.88 -20.24
C PRO A 400 8.97 -19.89 -21.37
N ILE A 401 9.54 -21.05 -21.04
CA ILE A 401 9.80 -22.14 -22.00
C ILE A 401 8.49 -22.66 -22.60
N ALA A 402 7.47 -22.90 -21.78
CA ALA A 402 6.17 -23.40 -22.23
C ALA A 402 5.47 -22.37 -23.12
N LEU A 403 5.48 -21.10 -22.72
CA LEU A 403 4.87 -20.00 -23.49
C LEU A 403 5.52 -19.83 -24.87
N ILE A 404 6.86 -19.88 -24.92
CA ILE A 404 7.62 -19.82 -26.18
C ILE A 404 7.24 -20.98 -27.10
N LYS A 405 7.18 -22.22 -26.57
CA LYS A 405 6.77 -23.39 -27.35
C LYS A 405 5.36 -23.25 -27.89
N MET A 406 4.39 -22.92 -27.03
CA MET A 406 2.99 -22.74 -27.43
C MET A 406 2.82 -21.68 -28.53
N PHE A 407 3.56 -20.57 -28.43
CA PHE A 407 3.51 -19.53 -29.45
C PHE A 407 4.12 -20.01 -30.77
N ALA A 408 5.29 -20.66 -30.73
CA ALA A 408 5.93 -21.22 -31.92
C ALA A 408 5.07 -22.34 -32.56
N GLU A 409 4.33 -23.13 -31.78
CA GLU A 409 3.38 -24.13 -32.29
C GLU A 409 2.22 -23.49 -33.05
N LYS A 410 1.74 -22.33 -32.57
CA LYS A 410 0.59 -21.64 -33.16
C LYS A 410 0.97 -20.80 -34.39
N PHE A 411 2.11 -20.13 -34.36
CA PHE A 411 2.53 -19.18 -35.41
C PHE A 411 3.68 -19.68 -36.30
N GLY A 412 4.24 -20.85 -36.00
CA GLY A 412 5.33 -21.49 -36.76
C GLY A 412 6.72 -20.94 -36.44
N GLU A 413 6.82 -19.64 -36.14
CA GLU A 413 8.08 -18.95 -35.81
C GLU A 413 7.92 -18.02 -34.59
N ILE A 414 9.04 -17.76 -33.91
CA ILE A 414 9.12 -16.83 -32.79
C ILE A 414 10.45 -16.05 -32.81
N SER A 415 10.34 -14.73 -32.70
CA SER A 415 11.46 -13.79 -32.54
C SER A 415 11.73 -13.48 -31.07
N ASN A 416 12.90 -12.91 -30.78
CA ASN A 416 13.21 -12.42 -29.43
C ASN A 416 12.18 -11.40 -28.95
N ARG A 417 11.74 -10.45 -29.79
CA ARG A 417 10.71 -9.47 -29.44
C ARG A 417 9.38 -10.13 -29.07
N GLN A 418 8.90 -11.08 -29.89
CA GLN A 418 7.66 -11.82 -29.59
C GLN A 418 7.76 -12.58 -28.26
N ALA A 419 8.88 -13.26 -28.01
CA ALA A 419 9.09 -13.97 -26.75
C ALA A 419 9.09 -13.01 -25.54
N ARG A 420 9.68 -11.82 -25.66
CA ARG A 420 9.64 -10.80 -24.60
C ARG A 420 8.22 -10.31 -24.32
N ASP A 421 7.45 -9.99 -25.36
CA ASP A 421 6.06 -9.52 -25.23
C ASP A 421 5.17 -10.55 -24.50
N ILE A 422 5.35 -11.85 -24.76
CA ILE A 422 4.49 -12.90 -24.18
C ILE A 422 4.94 -13.28 -22.77
N THR A 423 6.25 -13.43 -22.55
CA THR A 423 6.79 -13.93 -21.28
C THR A 423 6.99 -12.83 -20.24
N GLY A 424 7.01 -11.56 -20.67
CA GLY A 424 7.35 -10.41 -19.82
C GLY A 424 8.83 -10.35 -19.41
N ILE A 425 9.69 -11.22 -19.96
CA ILE A 425 11.14 -11.12 -19.75
C ILE A 425 11.66 -9.99 -20.62
N ARG A 426 12.28 -8.98 -20.01
CA ARG A 426 12.78 -7.80 -20.73
C ARG A 426 14.17 -7.98 -21.30
N ASP A 427 15.02 -8.67 -20.56
CA ASP A 427 16.40 -8.93 -20.95
C ASP A 427 16.45 -9.84 -22.18
N SER A 428 16.89 -9.24 -23.30
CA SER A 428 17.07 -9.93 -24.57
C SER A 428 18.09 -11.07 -24.47
N SER A 429 19.09 -10.96 -23.59
CA SER A 429 20.12 -11.98 -23.35
C SER A 429 19.52 -13.20 -22.69
N ARG A 430 18.65 -13.00 -21.68
CA ARG A 430 17.94 -14.09 -21.01
C ARG A 430 17.03 -14.88 -21.95
N ILE A 431 16.32 -14.21 -22.85
CA ILE A 431 15.55 -14.88 -23.92
C ILE A 431 16.48 -15.66 -24.87
N THR A 432 17.62 -15.08 -25.24
CA THR A 432 18.60 -15.75 -26.11
C THR A 432 19.17 -17.02 -25.46
N THR A 433 19.39 -17.01 -24.15
CA THR A 433 19.77 -18.19 -23.37
C THR A 433 18.67 -19.25 -23.38
N ILE A 434 17.40 -18.85 -23.23
CA ILE A 434 16.26 -19.77 -23.29
C ILE A 434 16.15 -20.41 -24.68
N PHE A 435 16.27 -19.63 -25.75
CA PHE A 435 16.26 -20.17 -27.11
C PHE A 435 17.43 -21.12 -27.37
N SER A 436 18.63 -20.80 -26.89
CA SER A 436 19.80 -21.67 -27.01
C SER A 436 19.56 -23.02 -26.31
N LYS A 437 18.97 -23.01 -25.12
CA LYS A 437 18.60 -24.23 -24.40
C LYS A 437 17.57 -25.06 -25.17
N LEU A 438 16.53 -24.42 -25.72
CA LEU A 438 15.50 -25.07 -26.53
C LEU A 438 16.05 -25.68 -27.83
N ARG A 439 17.07 -25.05 -28.42
CA ARG A 439 17.80 -25.60 -29.57
C ARG A 439 18.62 -26.82 -29.19
N ASP A 440 19.34 -26.76 -28.08
CA ASP A 440 20.17 -27.87 -27.62
C ASP A 440 19.31 -29.09 -27.22
N GLU A 441 18.07 -28.86 -26.78
CA GLU A 441 17.04 -29.89 -26.57
C GLU A 441 16.33 -30.35 -27.87
N GLY A 442 16.69 -29.80 -29.03
CA GLY A 442 16.14 -30.18 -30.33
C GLY A 442 14.70 -29.72 -30.58
N ILE A 443 14.21 -28.72 -29.84
CA ILE A 443 12.82 -28.24 -29.92
C ILE A 443 12.69 -27.05 -30.87
N LEU A 444 13.67 -26.14 -30.88
CA LEU A 444 13.70 -25.00 -31.78
C LEU A 444 14.90 -25.08 -32.73
N VAL A 445 14.70 -24.63 -33.96
CA VAL A 445 15.74 -24.44 -34.97
C VAL A 445 15.84 -22.96 -35.26
N LYS A 446 17.07 -22.44 -35.32
CA LYS A 446 17.32 -21.06 -35.71
C LYS A 446 17.19 -20.95 -37.22
N ASP A 447 16.33 -20.05 -37.69
CA ASP A 447 16.19 -19.75 -39.11
C ASP A 447 16.86 -18.39 -39.39
N ASP A 448 17.98 -18.45 -40.10
CA ASP A 448 18.79 -17.27 -40.49
C ASP A 448 18.60 -16.92 -41.98
N SER A 449 17.58 -17.49 -42.65
CA SER A 449 17.44 -17.40 -44.12
C SER A 449 16.93 -16.04 -44.64
N ASP A 450 16.21 -15.26 -43.81
CA ASP A 450 15.60 -13.98 -44.21
C ASP A 450 16.13 -12.80 -43.37
N LEU A 451 17.18 -12.14 -43.88
CA LEU A 451 17.84 -10.98 -43.26
C LEU A 451 16.89 -9.78 -43.00
N ALA A 452 15.74 -9.71 -43.69
CA ALA A 452 14.77 -8.62 -43.53
C ALA A 452 13.86 -8.80 -42.29
N LYS A 453 13.67 -10.03 -41.80
CA LYS A 453 12.83 -10.34 -40.63
C LYS A 453 13.57 -10.35 -39.30
N GLY A 454 14.91 -10.31 -39.32
CA GLY A 454 15.74 -10.52 -38.15
C GLY A 454 15.78 -12.00 -37.72
N ILE A 455 16.50 -12.29 -36.62
CA ILE A 455 16.67 -13.67 -36.12
C ILE A 455 15.33 -14.22 -35.61
N VAL A 456 14.86 -15.29 -36.23
CA VAL A 456 13.64 -16.02 -35.86
C VAL A 456 13.96 -17.50 -35.56
N TRP A 457 13.12 -18.11 -34.73
CA TRP A 457 13.24 -19.51 -34.32
C TRP A 457 11.96 -20.24 -34.65
N SER A 458 12.05 -21.40 -35.31
CA SER A 458 10.91 -22.25 -35.64
C SER A 458 10.97 -23.56 -34.88
N LEU A 459 9.84 -24.26 -34.75
CA LEU A 459 9.87 -25.61 -34.18
C LEU A 459 10.68 -26.53 -35.07
N ALA A 460 11.53 -27.34 -34.45
CA ALA A 460 12.13 -28.47 -35.14
C ALA A 460 11.00 -29.33 -35.69
N ALA A 461 10.98 -29.56 -37.01
CA ALA A 461 10.05 -30.51 -37.60
C ALA A 461 10.20 -31.84 -36.84
N LYS A 462 9.09 -32.40 -36.34
CA LYS A 462 9.08 -33.78 -35.86
C LYS A 462 9.54 -34.65 -37.03
N LEU A 463 10.81 -35.08 -36.99
CA LEU A 463 11.34 -36.11 -37.86
C LEU A 463 10.57 -37.42 -37.64
#